data_AF-A0A6J5A861-F1
#
_entry.id   AF-A0A6J5A861-F1
#
_cell.length_a   1.000
_cell.length_b   1.000
_cell.length_c   1.000
_cell.angle_alpha   90.00
_cell.angle_beta   90.00
_cell.angle_gamma   90.00
#
_symmetry.space_group_name_H-M   'P 1'
#
loop_
_entity.id
_entity.type
_entity.pdbx_description
1 polymer ?
#
loop_
_entity_poly.entity_id
_entity_poly.type
_entity_poly.pdbx_seq_one_letter_code
_entity_poly.pdbx_strand_id
1 'polypeptide(L)'
;MFTPEFSATDATQHTLIANHYVETEEALNLSVAFVRARILFGRQHVPQPTRFVVHYDVRGQRVADNLEGRLKKTLGDVAEVRVKRS
;
A
#
# COMPACT_ATOMS: atom_id res chain seq x y z
N MET A 1 -2.18 13.45 10.70
CA MET A 1 -2.04 12.32 11.64
C MET A 1 -1.82 11.06 10.82
N PHE A 2 -0.77 10.28 11.11
CA PHE A 2 -0.52 9.01 10.43
C PHE A 2 -1.06 7.88 11.31
N THR A 3 -1.99 7.09 10.77
CA THR A 3 -2.59 5.95 11.46
C THR A 3 -2.58 4.78 10.50
N PRO A 4 -1.70 3.78 10.68
CA PRO A 4 -1.77 2.55 9.91
C PRO A 4 -2.94 1.68 10.41
N GLU A 5 -3.44 0.79 9.57
CA GLU A 5 -4.48 -0.16 9.99
C GLU A 5 -3.95 -1.14 11.04
N PHE A 6 -2.68 -1.56 10.91
CA PHE A 6 -2.01 -2.37 11.92
C PHE A 6 -0.56 -1.94 12.10
N SER A 7 -0.06 -2.08 13.33
CA SER A 7 1.37 -1.99 13.63
C SER A 7 1.80 -3.24 14.38
N ALA A 8 3.02 -3.71 14.13
CA ALA A 8 3.64 -4.70 14.99
C ALA A 8 3.79 -4.16 16.41
N THR A 9 3.83 -5.05 17.41
CA THR A 9 3.95 -4.68 18.83
C THR A 9 5.20 -3.85 19.11
N ASP A 10 6.28 -4.08 18.35
CA ASP A 10 7.55 -3.36 18.45
C ASP A 10 7.63 -2.12 17.54
N ALA A 11 6.55 -1.77 16.83
CA ALA A 11 6.47 -0.69 15.85
C ALA A 11 7.51 -0.76 14.71
N THR A 12 8.14 -1.91 14.47
CA THR A 12 9.11 -2.08 13.38
C THR A 12 8.43 -2.31 12.02
N GLN A 13 7.14 -2.66 12.04
CA GLN A 13 6.33 -2.85 10.83
C GLN A 13 4.98 -2.15 10.96
N HIS A 14 4.61 -1.41 9.91
CA HIS A 14 3.28 -0.81 9.77
C HIS A 14 2.60 -1.34 8.51
N THR A 15 1.39 -1.86 8.69
CA THR A 15 0.58 -2.42 7.61
C THR A 15 -0.47 -1.42 7.20
N LEU A 16 -0.51 -1.14 5.89
CA LEU A 16 -1.55 -0.35 5.25
C LEU A 16 -2.50 -1.25 4.45
N ILE A 17 -3.80 -0.97 4.51
CA ILE A 17 -4.79 -1.61 3.62
C ILE A 17 -5.27 -0.59 2.60
N ALA A 18 -5.08 -0.91 1.32
CA ALA A 18 -5.60 -0.16 0.19
C ALA A 18 -6.76 -0.93 -0.44
N ASN A 19 -7.98 -0.53 -0.13
CA ASN A 19 -9.23 -1.12 -0.66
C ASN A 19 -9.91 -0.21 -1.70
N HIS A 20 -9.16 0.70 -2.31
CA HIS A 20 -9.68 1.63 -3.30
C HIS A 20 -10.14 0.90 -4.57
N TYR A 21 -11.02 1.53 -5.33
CA TYR A 21 -11.30 1.14 -6.71
C TYR A 21 -10.03 1.30 -7.57
N VAL A 22 -9.66 0.27 -8.33
CA VAL A 22 -8.43 0.21 -9.14
C VAL A 22 -8.61 -0.50 -10.47
N GLU A 23 -9.84 -0.70 -10.94
CA GLU A 23 -10.09 -1.37 -12.23
C GLU A 23 -9.70 -0.51 -13.45
N THR A 24 -9.65 0.82 -13.30
CA THR A 24 -9.20 1.72 -14.35
C THR A 24 -7.77 2.21 -14.07
N GLU A 25 -7.05 2.56 -15.14
CA GLU A 25 -5.71 3.14 -15.04
C GLU A 25 -5.69 4.40 -14.19
N GLU A 26 -6.69 5.27 -14.35
CA GLU A 26 -6.80 6.52 -13.59
C GLU A 26 -7.00 6.26 -12.09
N ALA A 27 -7.90 5.35 -11.74
CA ALA A 27 -8.17 5.00 -10.34
C ALA A 27 -6.95 4.32 -9.68
N LEU A 28 -6.25 3.46 -10.43
CA LEU A 28 -5.00 2.87 -9.97
C LEU A 28 -3.91 3.92 -9.74
N ASN A 29 -3.74 4.88 -10.65
CA ASN A 29 -2.77 5.97 -10.51
C ASN A 29 -3.05 6.84 -9.28
N LEU A 30 -4.32 7.21 -9.06
CA LEU A 30 -4.75 7.95 -7.87
C LEU A 30 -4.49 7.16 -6.58
N SER A 31 -4.84 5.86 -6.59
CA SER A 31 -4.63 4.97 -5.45
C SER A 31 -3.14 4.86 -5.09
N VAL A 32 -2.28 4.66 -6.09
CA VAL A 32 -0.82 4.59 -5.91
C VAL A 32 -0.25 5.90 -5.37
N ALA A 33 -0.67 7.04 -5.93
CA ALA A 33 -0.21 8.35 -5.48
C ALA A 33 -0.60 8.61 -4.02
N PHE A 34 -1.84 8.29 -3.65
CA PHE A 34 -2.33 8.39 -2.28
C PHE A 34 -1.54 7.49 -1.32
N VAL A 35 -1.37 6.22 -1.66
CA VAL A 35 -0.65 5.25 -0.81
C VAL A 35 0.80 5.67 -0.61
N ARG A 36 1.50 6.09 -1.68
CA ARG A 36 2.86 6.61 -1.59
C ARG A 36 2.94 7.82 -0.65
N ALA A 37 2.06 8.81 -0.83
CA ALA A 37 2.01 9.99 0.03
C ALA A 37 1.78 9.61 1.49
N ARG A 38 0.88 8.66 1.76
CA ARG A 38 0.59 8.15 3.11
C ARG A 38 1.81 7.48 3.75
N ILE A 39 2.56 6.67 3.00
CA ILE A 39 3.79 6.04 3.48
C ILE A 39 4.87 7.08 3.77
N LEU A 40 5.12 8.00 2.84
CA LEU A 40 6.16 9.03 3.00
C LEU A 40 5.86 9.94 4.19
N PHE A 41 4.60 10.33 4.36
CA PHE A 41 4.15 11.06 5.54
C PHE A 41 4.34 10.21 6.80
N GLY A 42 3.88 8.96 6.81
CA GLY A 42 4.02 8.08 7.97
C GLY A 42 5.45 7.85 8.41
N ARG A 43 6.39 7.71 7.46
CA ARG A 43 7.81 7.50 7.72
C ARG A 43 8.46 8.63 8.54
N GLN A 44 7.93 9.85 8.45
CA GLN A 44 8.38 11.01 9.22
C GLN A 44 7.88 10.99 10.68
N HIS A 45 6.90 10.15 11.00
CA HIS A 45 6.19 10.16 12.28
C HIS A 45 6.38 8.86 13.09
N VAL A 46 7.17 7.91 12.58
CA VAL A 46 7.42 6.62 13.23
C VAL A 46 8.91 6.39 13.45
N PRO A 47 9.31 5.65 14.51
CA PRO A 47 10.71 5.32 14.77
C PRO A 47 11.36 4.60 13.58
N GLN A 48 12.66 4.83 13.36
CA GLN A 48 13.46 4.14 12.35
C GLN A 48 14.44 3.17 13.02
N PRO A 49 14.79 2.03 12.38
CA PRO A 49 14.30 1.57 11.08
C PRO A 49 12.86 1.02 11.18
N THR A 50 12.07 1.21 10.11
CA THR A 50 10.71 0.67 10.01
C THR A 50 10.46 0.09 8.62
N ARG A 51 9.52 -0.85 8.55
CA ARG A 51 9.04 -1.48 7.32
C ARG A 51 7.58 -1.11 7.10
N PHE A 52 7.23 -0.74 5.87
CA PHE A 52 5.84 -0.59 5.44
C PHE A 52 5.43 -1.80 4.59
N VAL A 53 4.24 -2.32 4.86
CA VAL A 53 3.60 -3.37 4.06
C VAL A 53 2.25 -2.86 3.61
N VAL A 54 1.99 -2.83 2.31
CA VAL A 54 0.69 -2.44 1.76
C VAL A 54 -0.01 -3.66 1.21
N HIS A 55 -1.22 -3.90 1.70
CA HIS A 55 -2.14 -4.88 1.16
C HIS A 55 -3.17 -4.17 0.28
N TYR A 56 -3.09 -4.41 -1.02
CA TYR A 56 -4.17 -4.06 -1.93
C TYR A 56 -5.26 -5.13 -1.86
N ASP A 57 -6.41 -4.78 -1.29
CA ASP A 57 -7.60 -5.63 -1.30
C ASP A 57 -8.43 -5.31 -2.54
N VAL A 58 -8.40 -6.22 -3.51
CA VAL A 58 -9.08 -6.06 -4.80
C VAL A 58 -10.16 -7.12 -5.00
N ARG A 59 -10.58 -7.78 -3.92
CA ARG A 59 -11.69 -8.74 -3.97
C ARG A 59 -12.94 -8.03 -4.51
N GLY A 60 -13.61 -8.67 -5.45
CA GLY A 60 -14.79 -8.12 -6.13
C GLY A 60 -14.49 -7.14 -7.27
N GLN A 61 -13.22 -6.81 -7.55
CA GLN A 61 -12.83 -5.95 -8.65
C GLN A 61 -12.26 -6.74 -9.83
N ARG A 62 -12.56 -6.30 -11.06
CA ARG A 62 -11.98 -6.80 -12.31
C ARG A 62 -10.68 -6.08 -12.62
N VAL A 63 -9.59 -6.58 -12.04
CA VAL A 63 -8.25 -5.99 -12.20
C VAL A 63 -7.39 -6.81 -13.16
N ALA A 64 -6.41 -6.15 -13.78
CA ALA A 64 -5.43 -6.83 -14.63
C ALA A 64 -4.61 -7.89 -13.86
N ASP A 65 -4.25 -8.99 -14.53
CA ASP A 65 -3.43 -10.05 -13.94
C ASP A 65 -2.08 -9.54 -13.45
N ASN A 66 -1.49 -8.60 -14.19
CA ASN A 66 -0.19 -8.02 -13.86
C ASN A 66 -0.23 -6.93 -12.76
N LEU A 67 -1.38 -6.69 -12.11
CA LEU A 67 -1.53 -5.63 -11.10
C LEU A 67 -0.45 -5.66 -10.03
N GLU A 68 -0.12 -6.82 -9.48
CA GLU A 68 0.89 -6.94 -8.42
C GLU A 68 2.29 -6.52 -8.91
N GLY A 69 2.66 -6.90 -10.14
CA GLY A 69 3.92 -6.47 -10.76
C GLY A 69 3.97 -4.96 -10.97
N ARG A 70 2.84 -4.36 -11.39
CA ARG A 70 2.71 -2.90 -11.56
C ARG A 70 2.85 -2.18 -10.22
N LEU A 71 2.14 -2.63 -9.19
CA LEU A 71 2.22 -2.03 -7.86
C LEU A 71 3.62 -2.17 -7.25
N LYS A 72 4.27 -3.35 -7.39
CA LYS A 72 5.66 -3.54 -6.94
C LYS A 72 6.63 -2.61 -7.67
N LYS A 73 6.46 -2.40 -8.97
CA LYS A 73 7.28 -1.45 -9.74
C LYS A 73 7.10 -0.01 -9.23
N THR A 74 5.88 0.37 -8.83
CA THR A 74 5.58 1.77 -8.49
C THR A 74 5.67 2.10 -7.00
N LEU A 75 5.60 1.12 -6.10
CA LEU A 75 5.64 1.32 -4.64
C LEU A 75 6.76 0.53 -3.94
N GLY A 76 7.46 -0.36 -4.65
CA GLY A 76 8.47 -1.25 -4.06
C GLY A 76 9.68 -0.54 -3.45
N ASP A 77 9.92 0.71 -3.81
CA ASP A 77 10.95 1.57 -3.23
C ASP A 77 10.56 2.12 -1.84
N VAL A 78 9.27 2.16 -1.52
CA VAL A 78 8.75 2.72 -0.26
C VAL A 78 8.07 1.69 0.64
N ALA A 79 7.59 0.58 0.10
CA ALA A 79 6.92 -0.48 0.87
C ALA A 79 6.98 -1.85 0.19
N GLU A 80 6.82 -2.90 0.98
CA GLU A 80 6.44 -4.20 0.45
C GLU A 80 4.98 -4.17 0.00
N VAL A 81 4.69 -4.72 -1.18
CA VAL A 81 3.33 -4.77 -1.73
C VAL A 81 2.82 -6.20 -1.79
N ARG A 82 1.59 -6.40 -1.34
CA ARG A 82 0.82 -7.65 -1.43
C ARG A 82 -0.55 -7.37 -2.02
N VAL A 83 -1.10 -8.31 -2.78
CA VAL A 83 -2.44 -8.19 -3.39
C VAL A 83 -3.32 -9.35 -2.92
N LYS A 84 -4.51 -9.04 -2.41
CA LYS A 84 -5.53 -10.02 -2.02
C LYS A 84 -6.63 -10.04 -3.08
N ARG A 85 -6.78 -11.18 -3.78
CA ARG A 85 -7.73 -11.37 -4.89
C ARG A 85 -8.90 -12.32 -4.57
N SER A 86 -8.74 -13.19 -3.58
CA SER A 86 -9.71 -14.21 -3.14
C SER A 86 -9.80 -14.26 -1.62
#